data_AF-F8P2X0-F1
#
_entry.id   AF-F8P2X0-F1
#
_cell.length_a   1.000
_cell.length_b   1.000
_cell.length_c   1.000
_cell.angle_alpha   90.00
_cell.angle_beta   90.00
_cell.angle_gamma   90.00
#
_symmetry.space_group_name_H-M   'P 1'
#
loop_
_entity.id
_entity.type
_entity.pdbx_description
1 polymer ?
#
loop_
_entity_poly.entity_id
_entity_poly.type
_entity_poly.pdbx_seq_one_letter_code
_entity_poly.pdbx_strand_id
1 'polypeptide(L)'
;MHFTKALLALALVAAPVFATPTAIVKDSIESRALEARDSYVTCSPKKNSSPTKSFKVDVNNAQSQAKSAGFVAGKSGDPHGYNSGDGIKWGSNNCDNGKNPLFEYPVFWVGAKQKEWQKDTKTSGQEKTPIRVVYANVNGGIYYCGVMTHSEVDKNYQGKDFFEKCS
;
A
#
# COMPACT_ATOMS: atom_id res chain seq x y z
N MET A 1 -10.03 -18.01 -77.92
CA MET A 1 -10.81 -16.96 -78.62
C MET A 1 -11.37 -16.06 -77.53
N HIS A 2 -10.70 -14.95 -77.18
CA HIS A 2 -10.89 -13.59 -77.73
C HIS A 2 -12.38 -13.18 -77.73
N PHE A 3 -12.82 -12.05 -77.17
CA PHE A 3 -12.27 -10.70 -77.29
C PHE A 3 -12.68 -9.79 -76.11
N THR A 4 -11.76 -8.88 -75.80
CA THR A 4 -11.89 -7.62 -75.06
C THR A 4 -12.97 -6.69 -75.63
N LYS A 5 -13.65 -5.93 -74.77
CA LYS A 5 -14.09 -4.56 -75.08
C LYS A 5 -13.86 -3.64 -73.88
N ALA A 6 -13.16 -2.56 -74.18
CA ALA A 6 -12.77 -1.47 -73.30
C ALA A 6 -13.80 -0.33 -73.33
N LEU A 7 -13.45 0.74 -72.60
CA LEU A 7 -13.97 2.13 -72.58
C LEU A 7 -14.93 2.41 -71.40
N LEU A 8 -14.83 3.52 -70.66
CA LEU A 8 -13.85 4.60 -70.51
C LEU A 8 -14.26 5.36 -69.22
N ALA A 9 -13.30 6.01 -68.56
CA ALA A 9 -13.45 6.76 -67.32
C ALA A 9 -14.41 7.98 -67.42
N LEU A 10 -14.97 8.37 -66.27
CA LEU A 10 -15.24 9.79 -65.95
C LEU A 10 -15.15 9.99 -64.43
N ALA A 11 -14.17 10.79 -64.02
CA ALA A 11 -14.05 11.32 -62.66
C ALA A 11 -14.96 12.53 -62.50
N LEU A 12 -15.65 12.66 -61.36
CA LEU A 12 -16.24 13.93 -60.93
C LEU A 12 -15.95 14.17 -59.45
N VAL A 13 -15.23 15.26 -59.22
CA VAL A 13 -14.85 15.79 -57.91
C VAL A 13 -16.04 16.55 -57.34
N ALA A 14 -16.44 16.26 -56.10
CA ALA A 14 -17.25 17.16 -55.29
C ALA A 14 -16.89 16.94 -53.81
N ALA A 15 -16.03 17.79 -53.28
CA ALA A 15 -15.77 17.90 -51.86
C ALA A 15 -16.88 18.75 -51.20
N PRO A 16 -17.42 18.34 -50.04
CA PRO A 16 -18.05 19.28 -49.12
C PRO A 16 -17.02 19.77 -48.10
N VAL A 17 -16.85 21.09 -48.06
CA VAL A 17 -16.28 21.84 -46.92
C VAL A 17 -17.39 22.75 -46.37
N PHE A 18 -17.27 23.13 -45.10
CA PHE A 18 -18.13 23.97 -44.23
C PHE A 18 -19.10 23.17 -43.34
N ALA A 19 -18.72 22.78 -42.12
CA ALA A 19 -18.37 23.54 -40.88
C ALA A 19 -19.59 23.99 -40.06
N THR A 20 -19.69 23.52 -38.81
CA THR A 20 -20.23 24.23 -37.64
C THR A 20 -19.95 23.42 -36.35
N PRO A 21 -19.91 24.07 -35.17
CA PRO A 21 -18.87 23.85 -34.18
C PRO A 21 -19.35 22.94 -33.04
N THR A 22 -18.65 21.84 -32.80
CA THR A 22 -18.66 21.23 -31.47
C THR A 22 -17.46 21.75 -30.72
N ALA A 23 -17.77 22.48 -29.66
CA ALA A 23 -16.85 23.04 -28.69
C ALA A 23 -15.58 22.21 -28.56
N ILE A 24 -14.44 22.86 -28.77
CA ILE A 24 -13.19 22.43 -28.17
C ILE A 24 -13.45 22.49 -26.67
N VAL A 25 -13.88 21.38 -26.08
CA VAL A 25 -13.63 21.13 -24.68
C VAL A 25 -12.12 21.05 -24.61
N LYS A 26 -11.53 22.19 -24.27
CA LYS A 26 -10.19 22.30 -23.73
C LYS A 26 -10.22 21.50 -22.43
N ASP A 27 -10.21 20.18 -22.53
CA ASP A 27 -9.73 19.36 -21.44
C ASP A 27 -8.21 19.51 -21.47
N SER A 28 -7.78 20.67 -21.00
CA SER A 28 -6.52 20.80 -20.30
C SER A 28 -6.65 20.02 -18.99
N ILE A 29 -6.79 18.70 -19.10
CA ILE A 29 -6.25 17.82 -18.08
C ILE A 29 -4.80 17.67 -18.49
N GLU A 30 -4.03 18.69 -18.09
CA GLU A 30 -2.65 18.46 -17.70
C GLU A 30 -2.63 17.10 -17.01
N SER A 31 -1.89 16.17 -17.59
CA SER A 31 -1.42 15.01 -16.87
C SER A 31 -0.60 15.54 -15.70
N ARG A 32 -1.29 15.91 -14.61
CA ARG A 32 -0.73 15.93 -13.29
C ARG A 32 -0.39 14.48 -13.06
N ALA A 33 0.86 14.13 -13.39
CA ALA A 33 1.49 13.01 -12.74
C ALA A 33 1.11 13.16 -11.27
N LEU A 34 0.25 12.26 -10.79
CA LEU A 34 0.03 12.05 -9.39
C LEU A 34 1.42 11.63 -8.91
N GLU A 35 2.24 12.60 -8.51
CA GLU A 35 3.43 12.29 -7.75
C GLU A 35 2.88 11.57 -6.52
N ALA A 36 3.04 10.24 -6.51
CA ALA A 36 2.88 9.46 -5.32
C ALA A 36 3.81 10.11 -4.31
N ARG A 37 3.25 10.95 -3.44
CA ARG A 37 3.97 11.42 -2.27
C ARG A 37 4.17 10.18 -1.45
N ASP A 38 5.33 9.57 -1.59
CA ASP A 38 5.74 8.45 -0.76
C ASP A 38 5.56 8.91 0.69
N SER A 39 4.48 8.45 1.31
CA SER A 39 4.20 8.76 2.70
C SER A 39 5.07 7.80 3.49
N TYR A 40 6.17 8.32 4.00
CA TYR A 40 7.00 7.57 4.94
C TYR A 40 6.62 7.94 6.36
N VAL A 41 6.61 6.96 7.25
CA VAL A 41 6.59 7.17 8.69
C VAL A 41 7.91 6.67 9.28
N THR A 42 8.26 7.22 10.42
CA THR A 42 9.49 6.91 11.13
C THR A 42 9.16 6.24 12.45
N CYS A 43 9.62 5.01 12.64
CA CYS A 43 9.53 4.32 13.91
C CYS A 43 10.84 4.50 14.68
N SER A 44 10.74 5.05 15.90
CA SER A 44 11.88 5.38 16.74
C SER A 44 11.68 4.74 18.12
N PRO A 45 12.06 3.46 18.29
CA PRO A 45 11.94 2.78 19.57
C PRO A 45 12.61 3.55 20.69
N LYS A 46 11.96 3.67 21.86
CA LYS A 46 12.55 4.29 23.07
C LYS A 46 13.92 3.73 23.42
N LYS A 47 14.11 2.41 23.32
CA LYS A 47 15.42 1.77 23.49
C LYS A 47 15.77 0.96 22.25
N ASN A 48 16.80 1.39 21.53
CA ASN A 48 17.22 0.75 20.29
C ASN A 48 18.70 0.39 20.32
N SER A 49 18.99 -0.90 20.48
CA SER A 49 20.35 -1.46 20.40
C SER A 49 20.68 -2.06 19.03
N SER A 50 19.74 -1.97 18.08
CA SER A 50 19.97 -2.44 16.72
C SER A 50 20.97 -1.55 15.95
N PRO A 51 21.54 -2.08 14.84
CA PRO A 51 22.33 -1.28 13.91
C PRO A 51 21.51 -0.17 13.24
N THR A 52 20.21 -0.36 13.05
CA THR A 52 19.31 0.61 12.42
C THR A 52 18.76 1.56 13.49
N LYS A 53 19.28 2.78 13.57
CA LYS A 53 18.91 3.73 14.65
C LYS A 53 17.48 4.26 14.57
N SER A 54 16.93 4.36 13.36
CA SER A 54 15.55 4.72 13.12
C SER A 54 15.03 3.98 11.91
N PHE A 55 13.78 3.53 11.98
CA PHE A 55 13.17 2.69 10.96
C PHE A 55 12.22 3.53 10.11
N LYS A 56 12.66 3.87 8.89
CA LYS A 56 11.80 4.53 7.91
C LYS A 56 10.91 3.49 7.24
N VAL A 57 9.59 3.66 7.27
CA VAL A 57 8.62 2.71 6.72
C VAL A 57 7.83 3.39 5.62
N ASP A 58 7.74 2.73 4.47
CA ASP A 58 6.86 3.15 3.37
C ASP A 58 5.41 2.76 3.70
N VAL A 59 4.54 3.75 3.86
CA VAL A 59 3.13 3.54 4.21
C VAL A 59 2.36 2.87 3.07
N ASN A 60 2.69 3.15 1.81
CA ASN A 60 2.01 2.51 0.67
C ASN A 60 2.31 1.02 0.66
N ASN A 61 3.57 0.65 0.87
CA ASN A 61 3.97 -0.75 1.03
C ASN A 61 3.29 -1.40 2.24
N ALA A 62 3.27 -0.72 3.40
CA ALA A 62 2.61 -1.24 4.60
C ALA A 62 1.11 -1.48 4.39
N GLN A 63 0.41 -0.56 3.72
CA GLN A 63 -1.00 -0.73 3.35
C GLN A 63 -1.21 -1.87 2.36
N SER A 64 -0.31 -2.04 1.38
CA SER A 64 -0.36 -3.16 0.44
C SER A 64 -0.21 -4.50 1.16
N GLN A 65 0.74 -4.61 2.08
CA GLN A 65 0.95 -5.81 2.88
C GLN A 65 -0.24 -6.10 3.80
N ALA A 66 -0.85 -5.08 4.43
CA ALA A 66 -2.09 -5.25 5.17
C ALA A 66 -3.22 -5.83 4.29
N LYS A 67 -3.39 -5.30 3.08
CA LYS A 67 -4.37 -5.81 2.09
C LYS A 67 -4.11 -7.27 1.71
N SER A 68 -2.86 -7.62 1.45
CA SER A 68 -2.47 -8.99 1.11
C SER A 68 -2.61 -9.96 2.29
N ALA A 69 -2.40 -9.49 3.53
CA ALA A 69 -2.51 -10.30 4.74
C ALA A 69 -3.96 -10.74 5.00
N GLY A 70 -4.94 -9.87 4.75
CA GLY A 70 -6.35 -10.14 5.03
C GLY A 70 -6.63 -10.20 6.53
N PHE A 71 -7.56 -11.06 6.96
CA PHE A 71 -7.92 -11.22 8.39
C PHE A 71 -7.66 -12.62 8.95
N VAL A 72 -7.09 -13.51 8.14
CA VAL A 72 -6.90 -14.93 8.48
C VAL A 72 -5.42 -15.21 8.54
N ALA A 73 -4.93 -15.75 9.66
CA ALA A 73 -3.52 -16.10 9.82
C ALA A 73 -3.07 -17.17 8.81
N GLY A 74 -1.84 -17.04 8.30
CA GLY A 74 -1.15 -18.07 7.53
C GLY A 74 -0.25 -18.94 8.40
N LYS A 75 0.67 -19.66 7.75
CA LYS A 75 1.64 -20.53 8.45
C LYS A 75 2.62 -19.78 9.35
N SER A 76 2.81 -18.46 9.15
CA SER A 76 3.61 -17.63 10.05
C SER A 76 2.92 -17.36 11.40
N GLY A 77 1.59 -17.54 11.45
CA GLY A 77 0.74 -17.06 12.54
C GLY A 77 0.20 -15.64 12.34
N ASP A 78 0.56 -14.98 11.24
CA ASP A 78 0.15 -13.60 10.91
C ASP A 78 -0.85 -13.57 9.73
N PRO A 79 -1.72 -12.56 9.64
CA PRO A 79 -1.95 -11.52 10.64
C PRO A 79 -2.63 -12.06 11.90
N HIS A 80 -2.49 -11.32 13.00
CA HIS A 80 -3.16 -11.63 14.26
C HIS A 80 -3.94 -10.43 14.79
N GLY A 81 -4.93 -10.70 15.63
CA GLY A 81 -5.76 -9.67 16.23
C GLY A 81 -4.95 -8.80 17.19
N TYR A 82 -5.16 -7.48 17.12
CA TYR A 82 -4.55 -6.49 17.98
C TYR A 82 -5.59 -5.93 18.95
N ASN A 83 -5.39 -6.15 20.25
CA ASN A 83 -6.36 -5.79 21.29
C ASN A 83 -6.19 -4.36 21.84
N SER A 84 -5.29 -3.55 21.27
CA SER A 84 -5.02 -2.17 21.72
C SER A 84 -4.68 -2.01 23.21
N GLY A 85 -4.04 -3.03 23.81
CA GLY A 85 -3.61 -2.99 25.22
C GLY A 85 -2.60 -1.89 25.53
N ASP A 86 -1.84 -1.45 24.52
CA ASP A 86 -0.81 -0.43 24.63
C ASP A 86 -1.36 1.01 24.66
N GLY A 87 -2.68 1.19 24.53
CA GLY A 87 -3.33 2.50 24.64
C GLY A 87 -3.07 3.47 23.47
N ILE A 88 -2.54 2.97 22.35
CA ILE A 88 -2.27 3.77 21.15
C ILE A 88 -3.57 4.41 20.62
N LYS A 89 -3.52 5.73 20.36
CA LYS A 89 -4.55 6.45 19.62
C LYS A 89 -4.11 6.70 18.19
N TRP A 90 -4.84 6.13 17.23
CA TRP A 90 -4.50 6.19 15.82
C TRP A 90 -4.91 7.52 15.20
N GLY A 91 -5.91 8.19 15.75
CA GLY A 91 -6.45 9.46 15.24
C GLY A 91 -7.57 9.24 14.22
N SER A 92 -8.20 8.06 14.22
CA SER A 92 -9.32 7.72 13.35
C SER A 92 -10.39 6.98 14.14
N ASN A 93 -11.64 7.43 14.01
CA ASN A 93 -12.77 6.78 14.65
C ASN A 93 -12.87 5.29 14.30
N ASN A 94 -12.55 4.89 13.08
CA ASN A 94 -12.59 3.47 12.68
C ASN A 94 -11.58 2.60 13.43
N CYS A 95 -10.52 3.19 13.97
CA CYS A 95 -9.47 2.48 14.69
C CYS A 95 -9.59 2.64 16.21
N ASP A 96 -10.12 3.77 16.68
CA ASP A 96 -10.10 4.15 18.09
C ASP A 96 -11.42 3.87 18.84
N ASN A 97 -12.51 3.56 18.13
CA ASN A 97 -13.85 3.42 18.71
C ASN A 97 -14.11 2.08 19.45
N GLY A 98 -13.20 1.11 19.34
CA GLY A 98 -13.33 -0.23 19.95
C GLY A 98 -14.40 -1.15 19.34
N LYS A 99 -15.11 -0.71 18.29
CA LYS A 99 -16.17 -1.49 17.62
C LYS A 99 -15.61 -2.34 16.49
N ASN A 100 -14.60 -1.84 15.78
CA ASN A 100 -13.97 -2.56 14.69
C ASN A 100 -12.78 -3.36 15.23
N PRO A 101 -12.73 -4.69 15.01
CA PRO A 101 -11.56 -5.48 15.37
C PRO A 101 -10.31 -4.97 14.66
N LEU A 102 -9.21 -4.82 15.39
CA LEU A 102 -7.93 -4.45 14.81
C LEU A 102 -7.07 -5.68 14.58
N PHE A 103 -6.21 -5.59 13.58
CA PHE A 103 -5.24 -6.61 13.21
C PHE A 103 -3.88 -5.95 13.04
N GLU A 104 -2.84 -6.73 13.31
CA GLU A 104 -1.46 -6.35 13.06
C GLU A 104 -0.78 -7.34 12.09
N TYR A 105 0.16 -6.84 11.31
CA TYR A 105 0.94 -7.64 10.37
C TYR A 105 2.39 -7.15 10.28
N PRO A 106 3.41 -8.03 10.26
CA PRO A 106 4.80 -7.63 10.15
C PRO A 106 5.10 -6.91 8.84
N VAL A 107 5.85 -5.81 8.92
CA VAL A 107 6.35 -5.07 7.75
C VAL A 107 7.81 -4.70 7.97
N PHE A 108 8.54 -4.44 6.89
CA PHE A 108 9.95 -4.09 6.94
C PHE A 108 10.18 -2.60 6.63
N TRP A 109 11.24 -2.05 7.21
CA TRP A 109 11.69 -0.69 6.94
C TRP A 109 12.44 -0.61 5.61
N VAL A 110 12.55 0.61 5.09
CA VAL A 110 13.36 0.94 3.91
C VAL A 110 14.82 0.57 4.19
N GLY A 111 15.40 -0.26 3.31
CA GLY A 111 16.78 -0.75 3.44
C GLY A 111 16.92 -2.09 4.16
N ALA A 112 15.86 -2.65 4.72
CA ALA A 112 15.87 -4.04 5.21
C ALA A 112 16.21 -5.03 4.09
N LYS A 113 16.84 -6.16 4.43
CA LYS A 113 17.20 -7.22 3.47
C LYS A 113 15.95 -7.88 2.88
N GLN A 114 15.05 -8.34 3.75
CA GLN A 114 13.71 -8.78 3.37
C GLN A 114 12.80 -7.57 3.20
N LYS A 115 11.95 -7.58 2.16
CA LYS A 115 11.07 -6.46 1.80
C LYS A 115 9.62 -6.66 2.25
N GLU A 116 9.17 -7.91 2.26
CA GLU A 116 7.79 -8.28 2.52
C GLU A 116 7.75 -9.49 3.45
N TRP A 117 6.82 -9.47 4.41
CA TRP A 117 6.53 -10.63 5.22
C TRP A 117 5.79 -11.68 4.40
N GLN A 118 6.19 -12.94 4.54
CA GLN A 118 5.61 -14.06 3.83
C GLN A 118 4.64 -14.79 4.77
N LYS A 119 3.35 -14.45 4.67
CA LYS A 119 2.26 -15.00 5.49
C LYS A 119 2.28 -16.54 5.60
N ASP A 120 2.62 -17.22 4.51
CA ASP A 120 2.62 -18.68 4.44
C ASP A 120 4.00 -19.33 4.65
N THR A 121 4.97 -18.57 5.18
CA THR A 121 6.28 -19.07 5.61
C THR A 121 6.39 -19.01 7.13
N LYS A 122 6.92 -20.05 7.77
CA LYS A 122 7.13 -20.03 9.23
C LYS A 122 8.01 -18.86 9.66
N THR A 123 7.65 -18.19 10.74
CA THR A 123 8.39 -17.05 11.32
C THR A 123 9.88 -17.33 11.55
N SER A 124 10.25 -18.56 11.92
CA SER A 124 11.65 -18.96 12.10
C SER A 124 12.50 -18.95 10.82
N GLY A 125 11.87 -18.93 9.65
CA GLY A 125 12.54 -18.89 8.34
C GLY A 125 12.56 -17.52 7.67
N GLN A 126 12.18 -16.46 8.40
CA GLN A 126 12.09 -15.10 7.90
C GLN A 126 13.00 -14.16 8.70
N GLU A 127 13.40 -13.05 8.09
CA GLU A 127 14.10 -11.98 8.79
C GLU A 127 13.21 -11.38 9.88
N LYS A 128 13.82 -10.95 10.98
CA LYS A 128 13.06 -10.34 12.09
C LYS A 128 12.71 -8.89 11.78
N THR A 129 11.51 -8.47 12.19
CA THR A 129 11.10 -7.07 12.20
C THR A 129 10.32 -6.74 13.47
N PRO A 130 10.63 -5.62 14.15
CA PRO A 130 9.87 -5.14 15.31
C PRO A 130 8.64 -4.32 14.90
N ILE A 131 8.44 -4.11 13.60
CA ILE A 131 7.47 -3.17 13.04
C ILE A 131 6.21 -3.92 12.60
N ARG A 132 5.06 -3.32 12.87
CA ARG A 132 3.75 -3.85 12.51
C ARG A 132 2.91 -2.77 11.84
N VAL A 133 2.26 -3.10 10.73
CA VAL A 133 1.14 -2.30 10.23
C VAL A 133 -0.12 -2.69 10.98
N VAL A 134 -0.92 -1.70 11.39
CA VAL A 134 -2.20 -1.89 12.06
C VAL A 134 -3.33 -1.43 11.18
N TYR A 135 -4.37 -2.25 11.11
CA TYR A 135 -5.56 -1.98 10.32
C TYR A 135 -6.82 -2.54 11.00
N ALA A 136 -7.95 -1.91 10.73
CA ALA A 136 -9.25 -2.30 11.25
C ALA A 136 -10.02 -3.12 10.20
N ASN A 137 -10.79 -4.10 10.67
CA ASN A 137 -11.85 -4.73 9.89
C ASN A 137 -13.11 -3.86 9.98
N VAL A 138 -13.40 -3.13 8.90
CA VAL A 138 -14.59 -2.28 8.77
C VAL A 138 -15.54 -2.96 7.79
N ASN A 139 -16.51 -3.72 8.31
CA ASN A 139 -17.49 -4.47 7.52
C ASN A 139 -16.87 -5.39 6.45
N GLY A 140 -15.77 -6.08 6.78
CA GLY A 140 -15.00 -6.91 5.85
C GLY A 140 -13.99 -6.15 4.99
N GLY A 141 -13.97 -4.83 5.06
CA GLY A 141 -12.96 -3.97 4.42
C GLY A 141 -11.76 -3.72 5.32
N ILE A 142 -10.59 -3.55 4.70
CA ILE A 142 -9.35 -3.20 5.40
C ILE A 142 -9.22 -1.68 5.46
N TYR A 143 -9.21 -1.13 6.67
CA TYR A 143 -8.98 0.29 6.93
C TYR A 143 -7.62 0.48 7.62
N TYR A 144 -6.70 1.20 6.99
CA TYR A 144 -5.38 1.47 7.56
C TYR A 144 -5.46 2.39 8.79
N CYS A 145 -4.85 1.97 9.90
CA CYS A 145 -4.80 2.75 11.14
C CYS A 145 -3.44 3.43 11.35
N GLY A 146 -2.35 2.72 11.06
CA GLY A 146 -1.01 3.24 11.28
C GLY A 146 0.05 2.16 11.22
N VAL A 147 1.27 2.55 11.57
CA VAL A 147 2.40 1.64 11.81
C VAL A 147 2.85 1.82 13.26
N MET A 148 3.26 0.73 13.88
CA MET A 148 3.85 0.72 15.22
C MET A 148 5.14 -0.09 15.24
N THR A 149 5.93 0.13 16.29
CA THR A 149 7.10 -0.67 16.62
C THR A 149 7.07 -1.03 18.10
N HIS A 150 7.71 -2.12 18.47
CA HIS A 150 8.06 -2.34 19.87
C HIS A 150 8.93 -1.20 20.40
N SER A 151 8.70 -0.80 21.66
CA SER A 151 9.42 0.28 22.33
C SER A 151 10.87 -0.08 22.69
N GLU A 152 11.17 -1.38 22.79
CA GLU A 152 12.53 -1.89 22.90
C GLU A 152 12.88 -2.80 21.71
N VAL A 153 14.01 -2.52 21.06
CA VAL A 153 14.53 -3.32 19.94
C VAL A 153 15.97 -3.74 20.21
N ASP A 154 16.21 -5.05 20.15
CA ASP A 154 17.52 -5.63 20.37
C ASP A 154 18.43 -5.58 19.12
N LYS A 155 19.69 -5.98 19.28
CA LYS A 155 20.68 -6.01 18.19
C LYS A 155 20.29 -6.87 16.97
N ASN A 156 19.37 -7.81 17.16
CA ASN A 156 18.88 -8.74 16.15
C ASN A 156 17.48 -8.38 15.64
N TYR A 157 17.03 -7.14 15.88
CA TYR A 157 15.70 -6.66 15.51
C TYR A 157 14.54 -7.39 16.20
N GLN A 158 14.79 -8.06 17.33
CA GLN A 158 13.72 -8.57 18.17
C GLN A 158 13.07 -7.41 18.91
N GLY A 159 11.77 -7.24 18.72
CA GLY A 159 10.97 -6.32 19.53
C GLY A 159 10.58 -6.93 20.88
N LYS A 160 10.52 -6.09 21.91
CA LYS A 160 10.13 -6.40 23.29
C LYS A 160 9.26 -5.29 23.87
N ASP A 161 8.62 -5.59 25.00
CA ASP A 161 7.75 -4.68 25.74
C ASP A 161 6.55 -4.19 24.88
N PHE A 162 5.90 -3.11 25.28
CA PHE A 162 4.74 -2.52 24.60
C PHE A 162 5.05 -1.93 23.22
N PHE A 163 4.00 -1.78 22.41
CA PHE A 163 4.06 -1.11 21.11
C PHE A 163 3.89 0.40 21.22
N GLU A 164 4.54 1.14 20.33
CA GLU A 164 4.35 2.57 20.16
C GLU A 164 4.16 2.96 18.70
N LYS A 165 3.33 3.99 18.49
CA LYS A 165 2.97 4.50 17.16
C LYS A 165 4.17 5.17 16.48
N CYS A 166 4.37 4.88 15.20
CA CYS A 166 5.35 5.57 14.37
C CYS A 166 4.83 6.92 13.87
N SER A 167 5.74 7.87 13.61
CA SER A 167 5.45 9.26 13.25
C SER A 167 5.99 9.64 11.88
#